data_AF-A0AAE5H0F5-F1
#
_entry.id   AF-A0AAE5H0F5-F1
#
_cell.length_a   1.000
_cell.length_b   1.000
_cell.length_c   1.000
_cell.angle_alpha   90.00
_cell.angle_beta   90.00
_cell.angle_gamma   90.00
#
_symmetry.space_group_name_H-M   'P 1'
#
loop_
_entity.id
_entity.type
_entity.pdbx_description
1 polymer ?
#
loop_
_entity_poly.entity_id
_entity_poly.type
_entity_poly.pdbx_seq_one_letter_code
_entity_poly.pdbx_strand_id
1 'polypeptide(L)' 'MRKDYYIINNKNLAITISTLLNEDFYTFDDNREGREGKKCYSFKNTDRFREILSLVNNTRNI' A
#
# COMPACT_ATOMS: atom_id res chain seq x y z
N MET A 1 -9.75 16.95 -0.29
CA MET A 1 -9.27 16.21 -1.49
C MET A 1 -8.90 14.79 -1.10
N ARG A 2 -9.55 13.76 -1.65
CA ARG A 2 -9.05 12.38 -1.57
C ARG A 2 -7.82 12.30 -2.48
N LYS A 3 -6.67 11.82 -1.98
CA LYS A 3 -5.51 11.53 -2.84
C LYS A 3 -5.88 10.37 -3.76
N ASP A 4 -5.60 10.47 -5.05
CA ASP A 4 -5.93 9.43 -6.04
C ASP A 4 -5.17 8.11 -5.79
N TYR A 5 -4.04 8.20 -5.09
CA TYR A 5 -3.17 7.08 -4.77
C TYR A 5 -2.81 7.01 -3.29
N TYR A 6 -2.62 5.79 -2.81
CA TYR A 6 -2.15 5.47 -1.46
C TYR A 6 -0.80 4.78 -1.52
N ILE A 7 0.16 5.22 -0.70
CA ILE A 7 1.53 4.70 -0.68
C ILE A 7 1.74 3.83 0.56
N ILE A 8 2.25 2.62 0.33
CA ILE A 8 2.67 1.66 1.34
C ILE A 8 4.20 1.50 1.24
N ASN A 9 4.89 1.56 2.38
CA ASN A 9 6.36 1.44 2.45
C ASN A 9 6.82 0.07 2.96
N ASN A 10 5.90 -0.88 3.16
CA ASN A 10 6.17 -2.23 3.61
C ASN A 10 5.80 -3.21 2.50
N LYS A 11 6.80 -3.93 1.98
CA LYS A 11 6.64 -4.87 0.85
C LYS A 11 5.62 -5.97 1.15
N ASN A 12 5.70 -6.58 2.34
CA ASN A 12 4.83 -7.68 2.70
C ASN A 12 3.38 -7.22 2.81
N LEU A 13 3.14 -6.04 3.39
CA LEU A 13 1.81 -5.43 3.41
C LEU A 13 1.30 -5.15 2.00
N ALA A 14 2.14 -4.59 1.12
CA ALA A 14 1.75 -4.33 -0.27
C ALA A 14 1.35 -5.64 -0.99
N ILE A 15 2.13 -6.71 -0.83
CA ILE A 15 1.81 -8.03 -1.39
C ILE A 15 0.47 -8.54 -0.83
N THR A 16 0.26 -8.48 0.49
CA THR A 16 -1.00 -8.93 1.10
C THR A 16 -2.21 -8.17 0.54
N ILE A 17 -2.13 -6.85 0.46
CA ILE A 17 -3.22 -6.02 -0.06
C ILE A 17 -3.48 -6.32 -1.54
N SER A 18 -2.42 -6.47 -2.34
CA SER A 18 -2.51 -6.85 -3.76
C SER A 18 -3.23 -8.18 -3.96
N THR A 19 -2.85 -9.20 -3.17
CA THR A 19 -3.48 -10.51 -3.21
C THR A 19 -4.96 -10.44 -2.84
N LEU A 20 -5.31 -9.71 -1.78
CA LEU A 20 -6.70 -9.58 -1.34
C LEU A 20 -7.57 -8.77 -2.32
N LEU A 21 -6.99 -7.78 -3.00
CA LEU A 21 -7.68 -7.02 -4.03
C LEU A 21 -7.75 -7.76 -5.37
N ASN A 22 -6.87 -8.73 -5.60
CA ASN A 22 -6.58 -9.28 -6.92
C ASN A 22 -6.22 -8.16 -7.93
N GLU A 23 -5.40 -7.21 -7.47
CA GLU A 23 -4.96 -6.03 -8.23
C GLU A 23 -3.48 -5.78 -7.98
N ASP A 24 -2.73 -5.43 -9.03
CA ASP A 24 -1.30 -5.07 -8.92
C ASP A 24 -1.09 -3.67 -8.34
N PHE A 25 0.09 -3.44 -7.77
CA PHE A 25 0.55 -2.11 -7.35
C PHE A 25 1.72 -1.60 -8.19
N TYR A 26 1.85 -0.28 -8.26
CA TYR A 26 3.02 0.37 -8.82
C TYR A 26 4.17 0.36 -7.83
N THR A 27 5.40 0.22 -8.31
CA THR A 27 6.62 0.26 -7.49
C THR A 27 7.54 1.39 -7.97
N PHE A 28 8.11 2.15 -7.04
CA PHE A 28 9.06 3.23 -7.34
C PHE A 28 10.05 3.41 -6.19
N ASP A 29 11.17 4.07 -6.46
CA ASP A 29 12.21 4.32 -5.46
C ASP A 29 11.80 5.42 -4.48
N ASP A 30 12.17 5.24 -3.22
CA ASP A 30 11.92 6.19 -2.15
C ASP A 30 13.02 7.25 -2.11
N ASN A 31 12.80 8.36 -2.81
CA ASN A 31 13.77 9.45 -2.96
C ASN A 31 13.86 10.39 -1.73
N ARG A 32 13.31 10.00 -0.58
CA ARG A 32 13.45 10.76 0.67
C ARG A 32 14.84 10.52 1.26
N GLU A 33 15.43 11.59 1.78
CA GLU A 33 16.73 11.57 2.45
C GLU A 33 16.80 10.44 3.51
N GLY A 34 17.85 9.61 3.45
CA GLY A 34 18.06 8.49 4.37
C GLY A 34 17.24 7.22 4.05
N ARG A 35 16.59 7.17 2.88
CA ARG A 35 15.84 6.00 2.39
C ARG A 35 16.32 5.51 1.02
N GLU A 36 17.54 5.86 0.64
CA GLU A 36 18.17 5.45 -0.62
C GLU A 36 18.13 3.92 -0.77
N GLY A 37 17.73 3.46 -1.97
CA GLY A 37 17.56 2.03 -2.28
C GLY A 37 16.30 1.37 -1.68
N LYS A 38 15.50 2.09 -0.89
CA LYS A 38 14.18 1.61 -0.44
C LYS A 38 13.14 1.85 -1.53
N LYS A 39 12.12 0.99 -1.55
CA LYS A 39 11.00 1.06 -2.51
C LYS A 39 9.70 1.43 -1.82
N CYS A 40 8.86 2.13 -2.56
CA CYS A 40 7.48 2.45 -2.23
C CYS A 40 6.53 1.71 -3.17
N TYR A 41 5.34 1.41 -2.66
CA TYR A 41 4.29 0.66 -3.37
C TYR A 41 3.01 1.50 -3.41
N SER A 42 2.47 1.76 -4.59
CA SER A 42 1.31 2.66 -4.78
C SER A 42 0.10 1.90 -5.31
N PHE A 43 -1.05 2.17 -4.68
CA PHE A 43 -2.36 1.65 -5.03
C PHE A 43 -3.30 2.79 -5.38
N LYS A 44 -4.26 2.53 -6.29
CA LYS A 44 -5.39 3.46 -6.47
C LYS A 44 -6.21 3.53 -5.19
N ASN A 45 -6.58 4.72 -4.76
CA ASN A 45 -7.31 4.95 -3.52
C ASN A 45 -8.83 4.80 -3.67
N THR A 46 -9.25 3.63 -4.16
CA THR A 46 -10.66 3.25 -4.36
C THR A 46 -11.33 2.92 -3.03
N ASP A 47 -12.66 2.82 -3.00
CA ASP A 47 -13.38 2.42 -1.79
C ASP A 47 -13.07 0.96 -1.41
N ARG A 48 -12.96 0.07 -2.42
CA ARG A 48 -12.54 -1.33 -2.24
C ARG A 48 -11.14 -1.44 -1.61
N PHE A 49 -10.18 -0.63 -2.06
CA PHE A 49 -8.85 -0.56 -1.44
C PHE A 49 -8.93 -0.21 0.05
N ARG A 50 -9.75 0.79 0.41
CA ARG A 50 -9.89 1.24 1.81
C ARG A 50 -10.51 0.18 2.70
N GLU A 51 -11.50 -0.54 2.18
CA GLU A 51 -12.13 -1.65 2.89
C GLU A 51 -11.12 -2.75 3.22
N ILE A 52 -10.36 -3.22 2.21
CA ILE A 52 -9.31 -4.23 2.40
C ILE A 52 -8.21 -3.72 3.35
N LEU A 53 -7.77 -2.47 3.18
CA LEU A 53 -6.77 -1.87 4.07
C LEU A 53 -7.27 -1.81 5.53
N SER A 54 -8.54 -1.47 5.74
CA SER A 54 -9.17 -1.47 7.06
C SER A 54 -9.21 -2.87 7.66
N LEU A 55 -9.57 -3.89 6.87
CA LEU A 55 -9.60 -5.28 7.33
C LEU A 55 -8.21 -5.74 7.78
N VAL A 56 -7.18 -5.53 6.96
CA VAL A 56 -5.80 -5.92 7.30
C VAL A 56 -5.29 -5.21 8.55
N ASN A 57 -5.63 -3.93 8.73
CA ASN A 57 -5.25 -3.18 9.93
C ASN A 57 -5.98 -3.70 11.18
N ASN A 58 -7.25 -4.07 11.07
CA ASN A 58 -8.02 -4.61 12.19
C ASN A 58 -7.52 -5.99 12.63
N THR A 59 -7.10 -6.84 11.69
CA THR A 59 -6.51 -8.16 12.03
C THR A 59 -5.16 -8.05 12.74
N ARG A 60 -4.38 -6.99 12.50
CA ARG A 60 -3.09 -6.78 13.17
C ARG A 60 -3.19 -6.33 14.63
N ASN A 61 -4.37 -5.89 15.05
CA ASN A 61 -4.63 -5.41 16.41
C ASN A 61 -5.26 -6.49 17.32
N ILE A 62 -5.19 -7.76 16.90
CA ILE A 62 -5.62 -8.95 17.66
C ILE A 62 -4.35 -9.72 18.02
#